data_AF-A0A2J8QCZ4-F1
#
_entry.id   AF-A0A2J8QCZ4-F1
#
_cell.length_a   1.000
_cell.length_b   1.000
_cell.length_c   1.000
_cell.angle_alpha   90.00
_cell.angle_beta   90.00
_cell.angle_gamma   90.00
#
_symmetry.space_group_name_H-M   'P 1'
#
loop_
_entity.id
_entity.type
_entity.pdbx_description
1 polymer ?
#
loop_
_entity_poly.entity_id
_entity_poly.type
_entity_poly.pdbx_seq_one_letter_code
_entity_poly.pdbx_strand_id
1 'polypeptide(L)'
;MNFSGGGRQEAAGSRGRRAPRPREQVPKLELMPLETPQALPLMLVHGTFWKHWPSILLKGLSCQGRTHIHLAPGLPGDPGIISGMRSHCEIAVFIDGPLALADGIPFFRSANGVILTPGNTDGFLLPKYFKEALQLRPTRKPLSLAGDEETECQSSPKHSSRERRRIQQ
;
A
#
# COMPACT_ATOMS: atom_id res chain seq x y z
N MET A 1 -39.60 -21.46 74.21
CA MET A 1 -40.04 -20.62 73.07
C MET A 1 -38.84 -19.87 72.53
N ASN A 2 -38.75 -19.78 71.20
CA ASN A 2 -37.70 -19.18 70.37
C ASN A 2 -37.33 -17.75 70.76
N PHE A 3 -36.06 -17.36 70.63
CA PHE A 3 -35.68 -16.04 70.10
C PHE A 3 -34.36 -16.10 69.33
N SER A 4 -34.37 -15.36 68.23
CA SER A 4 -33.50 -15.42 67.07
C SER A 4 -32.46 -14.30 67.09
N GLY A 5 -31.25 -14.57 66.64
CA GLY A 5 -30.25 -13.56 66.24
C GLY A 5 -29.02 -14.30 65.71
N GLY A 6 -28.66 -14.26 64.43
CA GLY A 6 -28.62 -13.11 63.54
C GLY A 6 -27.16 -12.64 63.35
N GLY A 7 -26.22 -13.57 63.16
CA GLY A 7 -24.80 -13.27 62.93
C GLY A 7 -24.52 -13.04 61.45
N ARG A 8 -24.23 -11.79 61.07
CA ARG A 8 -23.77 -11.40 59.74
C ARG A 8 -22.36 -11.93 59.49
N GLN A 9 -22.14 -12.66 58.40
CA GLN A 9 -20.82 -12.97 57.88
C GLN A 9 -20.37 -11.81 56.99
N GLU A 10 -19.22 -11.20 57.31
CA GLU A 10 -18.55 -10.27 56.41
C GLU A 10 -17.74 -11.06 55.38
N ALA A 11 -18.12 -10.97 54.12
CA ALA A 11 -17.35 -11.52 53.00
C ALA A 11 -16.21 -10.55 52.65
N ALA A 12 -14.98 -10.92 53.01
CA ALA A 12 -13.77 -10.24 52.55
C ALA A 12 -13.59 -10.47 51.04
N GLY A 13 -13.96 -9.47 50.23
CA GLY A 13 -13.73 -9.48 48.79
C GLY A 13 -12.23 -9.46 48.46
N SER A 14 -11.70 -10.61 48.04
CA SER A 14 -10.37 -10.71 47.46
C SER A 14 -10.34 -9.94 46.13
N ARG A 15 -9.81 -8.72 46.15
CA ARG A 15 -9.49 -7.96 44.93
C ARG A 15 -8.39 -8.71 44.19
N GLY A 16 -8.79 -9.57 43.25
CA GLY A 16 -7.89 -10.22 42.32
C GLY A 16 -7.15 -9.16 41.52
N ARG A 17 -5.88 -8.94 41.83
CA ARG A 17 -4.98 -8.20 40.94
C ARG A 17 -4.84 -9.06 39.68
N ARG A 18 -5.46 -8.64 38.57
CA ARG A 18 -5.21 -9.27 37.27
C ARG A 18 -3.71 -9.18 37.00
N ALA A 19 -3.06 -10.34 36.92
CA ALA A 19 -1.73 -10.43 36.37
C ALA A 19 -1.74 -9.77 34.97
N PRO A 20 -0.72 -8.99 34.61
CA PRO A 20 -0.61 -8.50 33.25
C PRO A 20 -0.62 -9.71 32.32
N ARG A 21 -1.50 -9.69 31.30
CA ARG A 21 -1.49 -10.71 30.27
C ARG A 21 -0.06 -10.76 29.69
N PRO A 22 0.55 -11.95 29.51
CA PRO A 22 1.79 -12.05 28.78
C PRO A 22 1.60 -11.28 27.47
N ARG A 23 2.55 -10.41 27.13
CA ARG A 23 2.59 -9.81 25.80
C ARG A 23 2.71 -10.98 24.84
N GLU A 24 1.59 -11.32 24.22
CA GLU A 24 1.54 -12.35 23.20
C GLU A 24 2.59 -11.96 22.16
N GLN A 25 3.69 -12.72 22.16
CA GLN A 25 4.79 -12.48 21.25
C GLN A 25 4.22 -12.73 19.87
N VAL A 26 3.88 -11.63 19.19
CA VAL A 26 3.46 -11.65 17.79
C VAL A 26 4.53 -12.46 17.07
N PRO A 27 4.19 -13.57 16.40
CA PRO A 27 5.20 -14.39 15.75
C PRO A 27 5.99 -13.50 14.82
N LYS A 28 7.32 -13.53 14.98
CA LYS A 28 8.27 -12.83 14.12
C LYS A 28 7.89 -13.21 12.70
N LEU A 29 7.35 -12.24 11.94
CA LEU A 29 6.92 -12.45 10.57
C LEU A 29 8.08 -13.12 9.83
N GLU A 30 7.89 -14.34 9.34
CA GLU A 30 8.92 -15.07 8.62
C GLU A 30 9.16 -14.36 7.29
N LEU A 31 10.30 -13.67 7.20
CA LEU A 31 10.73 -12.91 6.04
C LEU A 31 11.87 -13.65 5.37
N MET A 32 11.65 -14.10 4.14
CA MET A 32 12.69 -14.72 3.32
C MET A 32 13.40 -13.63 2.51
N PRO A 33 14.74 -13.47 2.65
CA PRO A 33 15.48 -12.48 1.87
C PRO A 33 15.50 -12.83 0.38
N LEU A 34 15.46 -11.81 -0.47
CA LEU A 34 15.57 -11.92 -1.92
C LEU A 34 16.86 -11.23 -2.37
N GLU A 35 17.95 -11.99 -2.40
CA GLU A 35 19.32 -11.46 -2.55
C GLU A 35 19.79 -11.35 -3.99
N THR A 36 19.09 -12.00 -4.93
CA THR A 36 19.45 -11.99 -6.35
C THR A 36 18.31 -11.43 -7.20
N PRO A 37 18.61 -10.78 -8.34
CA PRO A 37 17.58 -10.33 -9.28
C PRO A 37 16.66 -11.45 -9.76
N GLN A 38 17.16 -12.69 -9.84
CA GLN A 38 16.40 -13.86 -10.26
C GLN A 38 15.41 -14.35 -9.20
N ALA A 39 15.66 -14.04 -7.92
CA ALA A 39 14.75 -14.35 -6.82
C ALA A 39 13.61 -13.32 -6.69
N LEU A 40 13.77 -12.12 -7.25
CA LEU A 40 12.72 -11.11 -7.27
C LEU A 40 11.55 -11.56 -8.17
N PRO A 41 10.29 -11.27 -7.79
CA PRO A 41 9.18 -11.41 -8.72
C PRO A 41 9.35 -10.55 -9.96
N LEU A 42 8.73 -10.98 -11.06
CA LEU A 42 8.73 -10.24 -12.33
C LEU A 42 8.15 -8.82 -12.20
N MET A 43 7.24 -8.62 -11.24
CA MET A 43 6.59 -7.35 -10.99
C MET A 43 6.73 -6.98 -9.52
N LEU A 44 7.07 -5.72 -9.27
CA LEU A 44 7.10 -5.12 -7.95
C LEU A 44 6.26 -3.85 -8.00
N VAL A 45 5.04 -3.90 -7.47
CA VAL A 45 4.07 -2.84 -7.66
C VAL A 45 3.63 -2.27 -6.32
N HIS A 46 3.64 -0.95 -6.20
CA HIS A 46 3.02 -0.24 -5.09
C HIS A 46 1.71 0.42 -5.50
N GLY A 47 0.65 0.13 -4.76
CA GLY A 47 -0.64 0.80 -4.93
C GLY A 47 -0.77 2.05 -4.09
N THR A 48 -1.14 3.16 -4.73
CA THR A 48 -1.35 4.43 -4.04
C THR A 48 -2.61 5.14 -4.54
N PHE A 49 -2.89 6.29 -3.94
CA PHE A 49 -4.00 7.19 -4.26
C PHE A 49 -3.48 8.49 -4.85
N TRP A 50 -4.29 9.16 -5.67
CA TRP A 50 -3.93 10.42 -6.34
C TRP A 50 -3.38 11.47 -5.38
N LYS A 51 -4.01 11.62 -4.21
CA LYS A 51 -3.58 12.58 -3.17
C LYS A 51 -2.14 12.40 -2.68
N HIS A 52 -1.55 11.21 -2.84
CA HIS A 52 -0.18 10.92 -2.42
C HIS A 52 0.81 10.98 -3.58
N TRP A 53 0.33 10.92 -4.82
CA TRP A 53 1.15 10.82 -6.01
C TRP A 53 2.17 11.96 -6.18
N PRO A 54 1.82 13.24 -5.97
CA PRO A 54 2.80 14.33 -6.06
C PRO A 54 3.96 14.17 -5.07
N SER A 55 3.67 13.76 -3.83
CA SER A 55 4.72 13.51 -2.83
C SER A 55 5.57 12.30 -3.17
N ILE A 56 4.99 11.27 -3.79
CA ILE A 56 5.70 10.05 -4.19
C ILE A 56 6.64 10.36 -5.35
N LEU A 57 6.22 11.15 -6.33
CA LEU A 57 7.08 11.62 -7.42
C LEU A 57 8.27 12.43 -6.89
N LEU A 58 8.03 13.30 -5.92
CA LEU A 58 9.08 14.18 -5.39
C LEU A 58 10.05 13.46 -4.45
N LYS A 59 9.54 12.63 -3.53
CA LYS A 59 10.32 12.08 -2.39
C LYS A 59 10.54 10.58 -2.46
N GLY A 60 9.79 9.87 -3.29
CA GLY A 60 9.76 8.41 -3.33
C GLY A 60 8.69 7.79 -2.42
N LEU A 61 8.67 6.46 -2.38
CA LEU A 61 7.81 5.70 -1.47
C LEU A 61 8.44 5.67 -0.08
N SER A 62 7.63 5.82 0.96
CA SER A 62 8.06 5.78 2.36
C SER A 62 7.39 4.63 3.10
N CYS A 63 8.07 4.13 4.14
CA CYS A 63 7.48 3.20 5.10
C CYS A 63 6.27 3.79 5.86
N GLN A 64 6.07 5.13 5.87
CA GLN A 64 4.91 5.80 6.47
C GLN A 64 4.67 5.39 7.94
N GLY A 65 5.73 5.37 8.75
CA GLY A 65 5.67 4.99 10.17
C GLY A 65 5.57 3.48 10.44
N ARG A 66 5.60 2.65 9.38
CA ARG A 66 5.77 1.19 9.48
C ARG A 66 7.25 0.83 9.33
N THR A 67 7.55 -0.46 9.42
CA THR A 67 8.93 -0.96 9.25
C THR A 67 9.33 -1.19 7.80
N HIS A 68 8.36 -1.39 6.89
CA HIS A 68 8.62 -1.73 5.49
C HIS A 68 7.61 -1.08 4.53
N ILE A 69 8.10 -0.72 3.35
CA ILE A 69 7.29 -0.47 2.16
C ILE A 69 6.76 -1.82 1.66
N HIS A 70 5.46 -1.88 1.37
CA HIS A 70 4.79 -3.08 0.89
C HIS A 70 4.61 -2.99 -0.63
N LEU A 71 5.02 -4.07 -1.31
CA LEU A 71 4.96 -4.23 -2.75
C LEU A 71 4.21 -5.52 -3.09
N ALA A 72 3.36 -5.44 -4.10
CA ALA A 72 2.64 -6.57 -4.65
C ALA A 72 3.45 -7.23 -5.78
N PRO A 73 3.44 -8.56 -5.90
CA PRO A 73 4.06 -9.27 -7.02
C PRO A 73 3.21 -9.23 -8.31
N GLY A 74 2.16 -8.40 -8.38
CA GLY A 74 1.25 -8.27 -9.52
C GLY A 74 0.13 -7.26 -9.27
N LEU A 75 -0.77 -7.06 -10.24
CA LEU A 75 -1.90 -6.14 -10.14
C LEU A 75 -3.17 -6.82 -9.59
N PRO A 76 -4.10 -6.05 -8.99
CA PRO A 76 -5.43 -6.52 -8.64
C PRO A 76 -6.15 -7.09 -9.86
N GLY A 77 -6.60 -8.34 -9.74
CA GLY A 77 -7.28 -9.07 -10.81
C GLY A 77 -6.38 -10.02 -11.59
N ASP A 78 -5.07 -9.98 -11.40
CA ASP A 78 -4.18 -10.97 -12.00
C ASP A 78 -4.38 -12.35 -11.35
N PRO A 79 -4.39 -13.44 -12.14
CA PRO A 79 -4.59 -14.78 -11.63
C PRO A 79 -3.46 -15.15 -10.64
N GLY A 80 -3.84 -15.59 -9.44
CA GLY A 80 -2.89 -15.97 -8.39
C GLY A 80 -2.46 -14.83 -7.44
N ILE A 81 -2.88 -13.58 -7.68
CA ILE A 81 -2.62 -12.46 -6.78
C ILE A 81 -3.75 -12.33 -5.76
N ILE A 82 -3.57 -12.99 -4.61
CA ILE A 82 -4.54 -12.97 -3.50
C ILE A 82 -4.34 -11.75 -2.60
N SER A 83 -3.10 -11.26 -2.48
CA SER A 83 -2.74 -10.17 -1.58
C SER A 83 -1.64 -9.28 -2.16
N GLY A 84 -1.63 -7.99 -1.80
CA GLY A 84 -0.55 -7.07 -2.14
C GLY A 84 -0.99 -5.64 -2.41
N MET A 85 -2.18 -5.43 -2.97
CA MET A 85 -2.67 -4.09 -3.31
C MET A 85 -4.16 -3.95 -3.00
N ARG A 86 -4.57 -2.79 -2.42
CA ARG A 86 -5.98 -2.53 -2.14
C ARG A 86 -6.74 -2.39 -3.46
N SER A 87 -7.95 -2.96 -3.51
CA SER A 87 -8.80 -2.98 -4.72
C SER A 87 -9.22 -1.59 -5.24
N HIS A 88 -9.06 -0.55 -4.42
CA HIS A 88 -9.47 0.82 -4.73
C HIS A 88 -8.28 1.77 -4.93
N CYS A 89 -7.05 1.25 -5.05
CA CYS A 89 -5.91 2.08 -5.45
C CYS A 89 -6.17 2.69 -6.84
N GLU A 90 -5.73 3.94 -7.01
CA GLU A 90 -5.95 4.71 -8.23
C GLU A 90 -4.70 4.71 -9.11
N ILE A 91 -3.53 4.48 -8.52
CA ILE A 91 -2.24 4.49 -9.19
C ILE A 91 -1.44 3.25 -8.76
N ALA A 92 -0.80 2.62 -9.74
CA ALA A 92 0.22 1.60 -9.57
C ALA A 92 1.58 2.18 -9.92
N VAL A 93 2.55 2.06 -9.02
CA VAL A 93 3.95 2.45 -9.23
C VAL A 93 4.78 1.19 -9.37
N PHE A 94 5.44 1.03 -10.50
CA PHE A 94 6.26 -0.14 -10.80
C PHE A 94 7.71 0.15 -10.41
N ILE A 95 8.31 -0.78 -9.69
CA ILE A 95 9.64 -0.64 -9.12
C ILE A 95 10.65 -1.46 -9.93
N ASP A 96 11.77 -0.84 -10.25
CA ASP A 96 12.97 -1.52 -10.74
C ASP A 96 13.70 -2.18 -9.55
N GLY A 97 13.27 -3.40 -9.23
CA GLY A 97 13.84 -4.21 -8.17
C GLY A 97 15.32 -4.53 -8.37
N PRO A 98 15.75 -5.02 -9.56
CA PRO A 98 17.16 -5.27 -9.85
C PRO A 98 18.06 -4.04 -9.61
N LEU A 99 17.64 -2.86 -10.06
CA LEU A 99 18.38 -1.62 -9.82
C LEU A 99 18.47 -1.29 -8.33
N ALA A 100 17.35 -1.36 -7.60
CA ALA A 100 17.31 -1.11 -6.17
C ALA A 100 18.18 -2.10 -5.38
N LEU A 101 18.15 -3.37 -5.76
CA LEU A 101 18.93 -4.42 -5.14
C LEU A 101 20.44 -4.24 -5.40
N ALA A 102 20.82 -3.86 -6.62
CA ALA A 102 22.20 -3.53 -6.98
C ALA A 102 22.75 -2.34 -6.17
N ASP A 103 21.89 -1.37 -5.85
CA ASP A 103 22.20 -0.23 -4.98
C ASP A 103 22.19 -0.58 -3.48
N GLY A 104 21.97 -1.86 -3.12
CA GLY A 104 22.01 -2.35 -1.74
C GLY A 104 20.69 -2.21 -0.96
N ILE A 105 19.56 -1.95 -1.63
CA ILE A 105 18.25 -1.94 -0.99
C ILE A 105 17.74 -3.39 -0.86
N PRO A 106 17.54 -3.90 0.37
CA PRO A 106 17.14 -5.29 0.56
C PRO A 106 15.64 -5.47 0.28
N PHE A 107 15.30 -6.66 -0.21
CA PHE A 107 13.92 -7.10 -0.40
C PHE A 107 13.68 -8.41 0.34
N PHE A 108 12.45 -8.59 0.81
CA PHE A 108 12.01 -9.76 1.54
C PHE A 108 10.66 -10.22 1.02
N ARG A 109 10.42 -11.53 1.04
CA ARG A 109 9.11 -12.13 0.80
C ARG A 109 8.52 -12.61 2.11
N SER A 110 7.29 -12.18 2.38
CA SER A 110 6.50 -12.71 3.50
C SER A 110 5.86 -14.06 3.15
N ALA A 111 5.43 -14.81 4.17
CA ALA A 111 4.69 -16.07 3.99
C ALA A 111 3.45 -15.94 3.09
N ASN A 112 2.80 -14.76 3.07
CA ASN A 112 1.62 -14.49 2.23
C ASN A 112 1.97 -14.03 0.80
N GLY A 113 3.25 -14.06 0.43
CA GLY A 113 3.73 -13.68 -0.90
C GLY A 113 3.88 -12.18 -1.14
N VAL A 114 3.53 -11.32 -0.18
CA VAL A 114 3.79 -9.87 -0.25
C VAL A 114 5.29 -9.62 -0.17
N ILE A 115 5.77 -8.70 -1.01
CA ILE A 115 7.17 -8.27 -1.03
C ILE A 115 7.33 -7.04 -0.17
N LEU A 116 8.41 -7.00 0.60
CA LEU A 116 8.69 -5.99 1.60
C LEU A 116 10.09 -5.44 1.37
N THR A 117 10.25 -4.13 1.52
CA THR A 117 11.58 -3.50 1.56
C THR A 117 11.58 -2.43 2.64
N PRO A 118 12.64 -2.33 3.47
CA PRO A 118 12.79 -1.21 4.39
C PRO A 118 13.08 0.10 3.64
N GLY A 119 13.42 0.04 2.35
CA GLY A 119 13.95 1.18 1.61
C GLY A 119 15.43 1.43 1.95
N ASN A 120 15.89 2.65 1.68
CA ASN A 120 17.21 3.13 2.05
C ASN A 120 17.33 3.34 3.58
N THR A 121 18.44 3.92 4.01
CA THR A 121 18.70 4.25 5.43
C THR A 121 17.64 5.14 6.07
N ASP A 122 16.94 5.94 5.28
CA ASP A 122 15.90 6.87 5.74
C ASP A 122 14.48 6.26 5.66
N GLY A 123 14.36 5.00 5.22
CA GLY A 123 13.08 4.32 5.07
C GLY A 123 12.35 4.64 3.76
N PHE A 124 13.08 5.10 2.74
CA PHE A 124 12.54 5.53 1.45
C PHE A 124 13.04 4.68 0.28
N LEU A 125 12.15 4.46 -0.69
CA LEU A 125 12.51 3.99 -2.01
C LEU A 125 12.39 5.17 -2.98
N LEU A 126 13.54 5.70 -3.40
CA LEU A 126 13.65 6.93 -4.18
C LEU A 126 13.01 6.82 -5.58
N PRO A 127 12.57 7.94 -6.18
CA PRO A 127 11.95 7.95 -7.51
C PRO A 127 12.83 7.37 -8.62
N LYS A 128 14.17 7.37 -8.46
CA LYS A 128 15.10 6.76 -9.42
C LYS A 128 14.88 5.26 -9.64
N TYR A 129 14.19 4.59 -8.71
CA TYR A 129 13.82 3.17 -8.83
C TYR A 129 12.43 2.96 -9.42
N PHE A 130 11.74 4.02 -9.85
CA PHE A 130 10.44 3.89 -10.50
C PHE A 130 10.66 3.60 -11.98
N LYS A 131 10.17 2.45 -12.42
CA LYS A 131 10.23 2.02 -13.81
C LYS A 131 9.15 2.67 -14.64
N GLU A 132 7.92 2.69 -14.11
CA GLU A 132 6.75 3.32 -14.72
C GLU A 132 5.66 3.55 -13.67
N ALA A 133 4.68 4.38 -14.00
CA ALA A 133 3.46 4.52 -13.21
C ALA A 133 2.23 4.43 -14.10
N LEU A 134 1.18 3.80 -13.57
CA LEU A 134 -0.06 3.54 -14.28
C LEU A 134 -1.23 4.03 -13.42
N GLN A 135 -2.04 4.93 -13.96
CA GLN A 135 -3.37 5.19 -13.45
C GLN A 135 -4.21 3.94 -13.66
N LEU A 136 -4.86 3.44 -12.62
CA LEU A 136 -5.72 2.25 -12.64
C LEU A 136 -7.19 2.61 -12.87
N ARG A 137 -7.61 3.80 -12.42
CA ARG A 137 -9.01 4.27 -12.44
C ARG A 137 -9.10 5.77 -12.73
N PRO A 138 -10.19 6.25 -13.37
CA PRO A 138 -11.30 5.46 -13.91
C PRO A 138 -10.91 4.65 -15.16
N THR A 139 -9.88 5.09 -15.89
CA THR A 139 -9.32 4.40 -17.06
C THR A 139 -7.85 4.10 -16.85
N ARG A 140 -7.37 3.01 -17.46
CA ARG A 140 -5.95 2.66 -17.41
C ARG A 140 -5.16 3.59 -18.34
N LYS A 141 -4.22 4.35 -17.79
CA LYS A 141 -3.38 5.29 -18.55
C LYS A 141 -1.97 5.38 -17.93
N PRO A 142 -0.90 5.33 -18.74
CA PRO A 142 0.46 5.62 -18.27
C PRO A 142 0.56 7.03 -17.69
N LEU A 143 1.35 7.19 -16.63
CA LEU A 143 1.67 8.46 -15.99
C LEU A 143 3.14 8.79 -16.18
N SER A 144 3.44 10.07 -16.41
CA SER A 144 4.82 10.56 -16.47
C SER A 144 5.48 10.46 -15.10
N LEU A 145 6.74 10.02 -15.09
CA LEU A 145 7.61 10.02 -13.91
C LEU A 145 8.45 11.31 -13.80
N ALA A 146 8.58 12.04 -14.90
CA ALA A 146 9.08 13.41 -14.87
C ALA A 146 8.02 14.28 -14.18
N GLY A 147 8.43 15.00 -13.14
CA GLY A 147 7.56 15.91 -12.40
C GLY A 147 7.25 17.16 -13.21
N ASP A 148 6.62 16.98 -14.36
CA ASP A 148 6.28 18.07 -15.27
C ASP A 148 5.12 18.84 -14.63
N GLU A 149 5.39 20.07 -14.17
CA GLU A 149 4.37 21.08 -13.91
C GLU A 149 3.61 21.36 -15.22
N GLU A 150 2.60 20.58 -15.51
CA GLU A 150 1.67 20.84 -16.61
C GLU A 150 0.25 20.89 -16.02
N THR A 151 -0.05 22.11 -15.60
CA THR A 151 -1.36 22.77 -15.62
C THR A 151 -2.52 22.01 -16.24
N GLU A 152 -3.59 22.00 -15.46
CA GLU A 152 -4.98 21.91 -15.89
C GLU A 152 -5.23 22.50 -17.28
N CYS A 153 -5.57 21.64 -18.24
CA CYS A 153 -6.29 22.03 -19.45
C CYS A 153 -7.48 21.11 -19.63
N GLN A 154 -8.48 21.27 -18.78
CA GLN A 154 -9.85 20.92 -19.16
C GLN A 154 -10.33 21.93 -20.19
N SER A 155 -10.24 21.61 -21.46
CA SER A 155 -11.15 22.19 -22.45
C SER A 155 -11.51 21.14 -23.50
N SER A 156 -12.71 20.59 -23.32
CA SER A 156 -13.37 19.71 -24.28
C SER A 156 -13.62 20.45 -25.61
N PRO A 157 -13.62 19.74 -26.76
CA PRO A 157 -13.77 20.36 -28.07
C PRO A 157 -15.20 20.87 -28.29
N LYS A 158 -15.37 22.16 -28.63
CA LYS A 158 -16.60 22.66 -29.23
C LYS A 158 -16.63 22.25 -30.71
N HIS A 159 -17.43 21.24 -31.01
CA HIS A 159 -17.73 20.82 -32.38
C HIS A 159 -18.54 21.94 -33.07
N SER A 160 -17.96 22.56 -34.09
CA SER A 160 -18.63 23.47 -35.01
C SER A 160 -18.66 22.85 -36.39
N SER A 161 -19.82 22.34 -36.81
CA SER A 161 -20.21 22.25 -38.22
C SER A 161 -21.72 22.02 -38.37
N ARG A 162 -22.40 23.16 -38.47
CA ARG A 162 -23.54 23.47 -39.35
C ARG A 162 -23.89 22.41 -40.41
N GLU A 163 -25.12 21.87 -40.36
CA GLU A 163 -25.88 21.54 -41.57
C GLU A 163 -27.37 21.87 -41.36
N ARG A 164 -27.81 22.99 -41.96
CA ARG A 164 -29.23 23.29 -42.17
C ARG A 164 -29.66 22.58 -43.46
N ARG A 165 -30.50 21.55 -43.35
CA ARG A 165 -31.41 21.14 -44.42
C ARG A 165 -32.84 21.20 -43.88
N ARG A 166 -33.63 22.13 -44.41
CA ARG A 166 -35.10 22.03 -44.39
C ARG A 166 -35.63 22.34 -45.79
N ILE A 167 -35.99 21.22 -46.39
CA ILE A 167 -36.85 20.87 -47.51
C ILE A 167 -38.04 21.85 -47.70
N GLN A 168 -38.32 22.20 -48.96
CA GLN A 168 -39.52 22.85 -49.48
C GLN A 168 -40.79 22.04 -49.19
N GLN A 169 -41.93 22.70 -48.91
CA GLN A 169 -43.22 22.52 -49.59
C GLN A 169 -44.04 23.81 -49.46
#